data_AF-W4QMP0-F1
#
_entry.id   AF-W4QMP0-F1
#
_cell.length_a   1.000
_cell.length_b   1.000
_cell.length_c   1.000
_cell.angle_alpha   90.00
_cell.angle_beta   90.00
_cell.angle_gamma   90.00
#
_symmetry.space_group_name_H-M   'P 1'
#
loop_
_entity.id
_entity.type
_entity.pdbx_description
1 polymer ?
#
loop_
_entity_poly.entity_id
_entity_poly.type
_entity_poly.pdbx_seq_one_letter_code
_entity_poly.pdbx_strand_id
1 'polypeptide(L)'
;MMKTFQNPIIPGFYPDPSICRVNDDYYLVTSTFEYFPGVPIFHSKDLVNWRQIGHVLDRPSQLNLDGTPYSKGIYAPTIRYHEGTFYMITTFVESQTGARRNFYVTAEDAGGDWSDPIWLEGAPGIDSSFFFDDDGRCYCTANRKPLLVNTIRSIWKYGSKRLT
;
A
#
# COMPACT_ATOMS: atom_id res chain seq x y z
N MET A 1 -18.94 25.76 18.55
CA MET A 1 -18.78 24.40 19.11
C MET A 1 -17.41 23.87 18.70
N MET A 2 -16.64 23.26 19.60
CA MET A 2 -15.43 22.52 19.22
C MET A 2 -15.85 21.35 18.33
N LYS A 3 -15.20 21.19 17.17
CA LYS A 3 -15.33 19.97 16.39
C LYS A 3 -14.64 18.84 17.15
N THR A 4 -15.41 17.87 17.61
CA THR A 4 -14.92 16.67 18.30
C THR A 4 -15.03 15.47 17.35
N PHE A 5 -14.09 14.54 17.42
CA PHE A 5 -14.15 13.26 16.72
C PHE A 5 -13.92 12.13 17.73
N GLN A 6 -14.29 10.90 17.35
CA GLN A 6 -14.12 9.71 18.18
C GLN A 6 -13.32 8.66 17.42
N ASN A 7 -12.33 8.08 18.10
CA ASN A 7 -11.60 6.94 17.59
C ASN A 7 -12.27 5.61 17.97
N PRO A 8 -12.12 4.55 17.14
CA PRO A 8 -11.44 4.57 15.84
C PRO A 8 -12.27 5.27 14.75
N ILE A 9 -11.62 6.09 13.91
CA ILE A 9 -12.28 6.78 12.78
C ILE A 9 -12.82 5.81 11.71
N ILE A 10 -12.25 4.60 11.63
CA ILE A 10 -12.76 3.49 10.83
C ILE A 10 -12.72 2.23 11.72
N PRO A 11 -13.84 1.80 12.34
CA PRO A 11 -13.89 0.63 13.20
C PRO A 11 -13.91 -0.68 12.40
N GLY A 12 -13.39 -1.77 12.98
CA GLY A 12 -13.42 -3.10 12.39
C GLY A 12 -12.04 -3.58 11.93
N PHE A 13 -12.02 -4.47 10.94
CA PHE A 13 -10.80 -5.03 10.37
C PHE A 13 -10.18 -4.09 9.32
N TYR A 14 -9.57 -3.02 9.81
CA TYR A 14 -8.89 -2.00 8.99
C TYR A 14 -7.46 -1.71 9.49
N PRO A 15 -6.58 -2.73 9.49
CA PRO A 15 -5.19 -2.58 9.93
C PRO A 15 -4.30 -1.83 8.92
N ASP A 16 -3.13 -1.43 9.38
CA ASP A 16 -2.06 -0.81 8.57
C ASP A 16 -2.54 0.39 7.71
N PRO A 17 -3.20 1.41 8.29
CA PRO A 17 -3.71 2.54 7.53
C PRO A 17 -2.58 3.35 6.90
N SER A 18 -2.63 3.50 5.58
CA SER A 18 -1.77 4.43 4.83
C SER A 18 -2.63 5.52 4.21
N ILE A 19 -2.28 6.78 4.50
CA ILE A 19 -3.03 7.96 4.07
C ILE A 19 -2.27 8.74 2.99
N CYS A 20 -3.01 9.29 2.03
CA CYS A 20 -2.51 10.23 1.03
C CYS A 20 -3.50 11.39 0.86
N ARG A 21 -2.99 12.60 0.67
CA ARG A 21 -3.79 13.80 0.38
C ARG A 21 -3.57 14.22 -1.08
N VAL A 22 -4.65 14.54 -1.77
CA VAL A 22 -4.63 15.17 -3.09
C VAL A 22 -5.54 16.39 -3.05
N ASN A 23 -4.98 17.60 -3.15
CA ASN A 23 -5.71 18.85 -3.00
C ASN A 23 -6.50 18.90 -1.67
N ASP A 24 -7.84 18.88 -1.71
CA ASP A 24 -8.71 18.91 -0.52
C ASP A 24 -9.29 17.54 -0.18
N ASP A 25 -8.81 16.48 -0.82
CA ASP A 25 -9.26 15.11 -0.66
C ASP A 25 -8.21 14.28 0.07
N TYR A 26 -8.70 13.40 0.96
CA TYR A 26 -7.89 12.45 1.70
C TYR A 26 -8.31 11.03 1.32
N TYR A 27 -7.32 10.19 1.09
CA TYR A 27 -7.49 8.79 0.73
C TYR A 27 -6.76 7.92 1.75
N LEU A 28 -7.37 6.80 2.13
CA LEU A 28 -6.79 5.85 3.08
C LEU A 28 -6.96 4.44 2.56
N VAL A 29 -5.90 3.63 2.63
CA VAL A 29 -5.93 2.20 2.30
C VAL A 29 -5.51 1.37 3.50
N THR A 30 -5.96 0.12 3.56
CA THR A 30 -5.65 -0.84 4.65
C THR A 30 -5.31 -2.22 4.12
N SER A 31 -4.58 -3.02 4.89
CA SER A 31 -4.25 -4.40 4.51
C SER A 31 -5.48 -5.30 4.59
N THR A 32 -5.45 -6.39 3.81
CA THR A 32 -6.60 -7.33 3.67
C THR A 32 -6.22 -8.77 3.82
N PHE A 33 -4.92 -9.08 3.81
CA PHE A 33 -4.43 -10.44 3.96
C PHE A 33 -5.07 -11.37 2.91
N GLU A 34 -5.80 -12.40 3.35
CA GLU A 34 -6.42 -13.42 2.51
C GLU A 34 -7.79 -13.02 1.93
N TYR A 35 -8.26 -11.80 2.19
CA TYR A 35 -9.58 -11.34 1.77
C TYR A 35 -9.54 -10.71 0.38
N PHE A 36 -10.50 -11.10 -0.46
CA PHE A 36 -10.74 -10.54 -1.79
C PHE A 36 -12.16 -9.93 -1.83
N PRO A 37 -12.37 -8.76 -2.48
CA PRO A 37 -11.37 -7.90 -3.13
C PRO A 37 -10.39 -7.28 -2.11
N GLY A 38 -9.14 -7.09 -2.56
CA GLY A 38 -8.02 -6.69 -1.71
C GLY A 38 -7.87 -5.16 -1.60
N VAL A 39 -7.35 -4.72 -0.46
CA VAL A 39 -6.98 -3.33 -0.15
C VAL A 39 -8.15 -2.34 -0.36
N PRO A 40 -9.09 -2.24 0.60
CA PRO A 40 -10.17 -1.27 0.51
C PRO A 40 -9.58 0.15 0.53
N ILE A 41 -10.20 1.03 -0.25
CA ILE A 41 -9.83 2.44 -0.31
C ILE A 41 -10.98 3.30 0.20
N PHE A 42 -10.63 4.25 1.07
CA PHE A 42 -11.54 5.19 1.70
C PHE A 42 -11.25 6.61 1.26
N HIS A 43 -12.28 7.44 1.22
CA HIS A 43 -12.21 8.86 0.92
C HIS A 43 -12.80 9.69 2.06
N SER A 44 -12.19 10.84 2.31
CA SER A 44 -12.65 11.84 3.27
C SER A 44 -12.30 13.25 2.81
N LYS A 45 -13.08 14.23 3.27
CA LYS A 45 -12.80 15.68 3.12
C LYS A 45 -12.38 16.33 4.44
N ASP A 46 -12.56 15.66 5.57
CA ASP A 46 -12.43 16.25 6.91
C ASP A 46 -11.60 15.40 7.88
N LEU A 47 -11.02 14.28 7.42
CA LEU A 47 -10.25 13.31 8.19
C LEU A 47 -11.06 12.56 9.27
N VAL A 48 -12.35 12.85 9.42
CA VAL A 48 -13.23 12.28 10.45
C VAL A 48 -14.23 11.32 9.84
N ASN A 49 -14.91 11.75 8.78
CA ASN A 49 -15.93 10.98 8.10
C ASN A 49 -15.31 10.31 6.87
N TRP A 50 -15.25 8.98 6.88
CA TRP A 50 -14.64 8.18 5.81
C TRP A 50 -15.70 7.32 5.12
N ARG A 51 -15.69 7.35 3.79
CA ARG A 51 -16.53 6.50 2.94
C ARG A 51 -15.64 5.55 2.16
N GLN A 52 -15.91 4.26 2.21
CA GLN A 52 -15.23 3.32 1.30
C GLN A 52 -15.69 3.58 -0.13
N ILE A 53 -14.75 3.81 -1.04
CA ILE A 53 -15.03 4.11 -2.45
C ILE A 53 -14.73 2.95 -3.39
N GLY A 54 -14.14 1.86 -2.89
CA GLY A 54 -13.83 0.67 -3.66
C GLY A 54 -12.74 -0.18 -3.02
N HIS A 55 -12.06 -0.95 -3.87
CA HIS A 55 -10.89 -1.76 -3.55
C HIS A 55 -9.84 -1.56 -4.63
N VAL A 56 -8.56 -1.56 -4.26
CA VAL A 56 -7.45 -1.38 -5.21
C VAL A 56 -7.19 -2.65 -6.02
N LEU A 57 -7.40 -3.83 -5.42
CA LEU A 57 -7.16 -5.13 -6.03
C LEU A 57 -8.47 -5.90 -6.14
N ASP A 58 -9.25 -5.61 -7.19
CA ASP A 58 -10.61 -6.12 -7.36
C ASP A 58 -10.78 -7.06 -8.58
N ARG A 59 -9.69 -7.35 -9.31
CA ARG A 59 -9.70 -8.28 -10.43
C ARG A 59 -8.81 -9.51 -10.20
N PRO A 60 -9.22 -10.70 -10.71
CA PRO A 60 -8.38 -11.90 -10.67
C PRO A 60 -7.02 -11.74 -11.35
N SER A 61 -6.89 -10.86 -12.35
CA SER A 61 -5.60 -10.56 -12.99
C SER A 61 -4.61 -9.86 -12.05
N GLN A 62 -5.13 -9.13 -11.05
CA GLN A 62 -4.32 -8.40 -10.08
C GLN A 62 -3.96 -9.26 -8.87
N LEU A 63 -4.90 -10.08 -8.41
CA LEU A 63 -4.76 -10.78 -7.15
C LEU A 63 -5.47 -12.14 -7.20
N ASN A 64 -4.67 -13.21 -7.20
CA ASN A 64 -5.13 -14.57 -6.98
C ASN A 64 -4.73 -15.00 -5.56
N LEU A 65 -5.72 -15.26 -4.71
CA LEU A 65 -5.55 -15.66 -3.32
C LEU A 65 -5.86 -17.15 -3.08
N ASP A 66 -6.06 -17.95 -4.13
CA ASP A 66 -6.36 -19.37 -3.99
C ASP A 66 -5.29 -20.10 -3.16
N GLY A 67 -5.74 -20.82 -2.13
CA GLY A 67 -4.85 -21.55 -1.22
C GLY A 67 -4.01 -20.66 -0.30
N THR A 68 -4.33 -19.36 -0.17
CA THR A 68 -3.66 -18.45 0.79
C THR A 68 -4.04 -18.81 2.23
N PRO A 69 -3.07 -19.11 3.12
CA PRO A 69 -3.35 -19.38 4.53
C PRO A 69 -3.91 -18.16 5.24
N TYR A 70 -4.53 -18.39 6.38
CA TYR A 70 -5.02 -17.33 7.25
C TYR A 70 -3.90 -16.35 7.61
N SER A 71 -4.21 -15.05 7.54
CA SER A 71 -3.26 -13.95 7.78
C SER A 71 -2.03 -13.97 6.85
N LYS A 72 -2.16 -14.51 5.63
CA LYS A 72 -1.20 -14.37 4.51
C LYS A 72 -1.84 -13.56 3.38
N GLY A 73 -1.20 -13.44 2.23
CA GLY A 73 -1.74 -12.61 1.15
C GLY A 73 -1.26 -11.16 1.26
N ILE A 74 -2.17 -10.19 1.26
CA ILE A 74 -1.85 -8.78 1.12
C ILE A 74 -1.58 -8.10 2.47
N TYR A 75 -0.30 -7.84 2.74
CA TYR A 75 0.18 -7.15 3.93
C TYR A 75 0.06 -5.62 3.78
N ALA A 76 0.66 -4.85 4.70
CA ALA A 76 0.58 -3.40 4.80
C ALA A 76 0.76 -2.70 3.42
N PRO A 77 -0.30 -2.07 2.88
CA PRO A 77 -0.20 -1.26 1.69
C PRO A 77 0.26 0.15 2.01
N THR A 78 0.89 0.80 1.04
CA THR A 78 1.19 2.22 1.07
C THR A 78 0.61 2.91 -0.14
N ILE A 79 -0.15 3.99 0.07
CA ILE A 79 -0.66 4.85 -1.01
C ILE A 79 0.12 6.18 -1.08
N ARG A 80 0.51 6.57 -2.29
CA ARG A 80 1.14 7.86 -2.61
C ARG A 80 0.47 8.45 -3.84
N TYR A 81 0.53 9.77 -3.96
CA TYR A 81 0.14 10.48 -5.17
C TYR A 81 1.33 11.30 -5.65
N HIS A 82 1.64 11.21 -6.93
CA HIS A 82 2.73 11.93 -7.56
C HIS A 82 2.37 12.24 -9.01
N GLU A 83 2.48 13.51 -9.40
CA GLU A 83 2.31 13.98 -10.79
C GLU A 83 1.07 13.43 -11.52
N GLY A 84 -0.12 13.45 -10.88
CA GLY A 84 -1.36 12.99 -11.53
C GLY A 84 -1.70 11.52 -11.28
N THR A 85 -0.78 10.76 -10.68
CA THR A 85 -0.91 9.31 -10.55
C THR A 85 -0.91 8.87 -9.09
N PHE A 86 -1.86 8.03 -8.72
CA PHE A 86 -1.82 7.25 -7.48
C PHE A 86 -0.95 6.03 -7.66
N TYR A 87 -0.13 5.75 -6.65
CA TYR A 87 0.68 4.54 -6.52
C TYR A 87 0.27 3.83 -5.24
N MET A 88 -0.17 2.57 -5.36
CA MET A 88 -0.35 1.68 -4.21
C MET A 88 0.69 0.58 -4.29
N ILE A 89 1.57 0.50 -3.30
CA ILE A 89 2.60 -0.53 -3.18
C ILE A 89 2.31 -1.39 -1.95
N THR A 90 2.43 -2.71 -2.08
CA THR A 90 2.21 -3.66 -0.98
C THR A 90 3.09 -4.90 -1.12
N THR A 91 3.08 -5.75 -0.08
CA THR A 91 3.72 -7.05 -0.06
C THR A 91 2.68 -8.16 -0.22
N PHE A 92 2.89 -9.04 -1.19
CA PHE A 92 2.22 -10.33 -1.27
C PHE A 92 3.05 -11.40 -0.56
N VAL A 93 2.45 -12.05 0.44
CA VAL A 93 3.05 -13.19 1.16
C VAL A 93 2.45 -14.48 0.61
N GLU A 94 3.22 -15.17 -0.23
CA GLU A 94 2.81 -16.37 -0.93
C GLU A 94 2.67 -17.58 0.00
N SER A 95 1.62 -18.37 -0.24
CA SER A 95 1.25 -19.55 0.54
C SER A 95 2.27 -20.68 0.47
N GLN A 96 2.67 -21.05 -0.75
CA GLN A 96 3.45 -22.26 -1.01
C GLN A 96 4.93 -22.09 -0.67
N THR A 97 5.46 -20.89 -0.88
CA THR A 97 6.90 -20.60 -0.77
C THR A 97 7.24 -19.81 0.49
N GLY A 98 6.26 -19.14 1.11
CA GLY A 98 6.50 -18.11 2.12
C GLY A 98 7.24 -16.89 1.56
N ALA A 99 7.37 -16.79 0.23
CA ALA A 99 8.03 -15.69 -0.43
C ALA A 99 7.27 -14.39 -0.17
N ARG A 100 8.03 -13.32 0.05
CA ARG A 100 7.51 -11.97 0.25
C ARG A 100 7.92 -11.18 -0.96
N ARG A 101 6.95 -10.80 -1.77
CA ARG A 101 7.18 -10.09 -3.03
C ARG A 101 6.46 -8.76 -2.97
N ASN A 102 7.20 -7.70 -3.24
CA ASN A 102 6.64 -6.36 -3.29
C ASN A 102 6.22 -6.05 -4.72
N PHE A 103 5.06 -5.45 -4.88
CA PHE A 103 4.56 -4.96 -6.16
C PHE A 103 3.81 -3.65 -5.94
N TYR A 104 3.63 -2.90 -7.02
CA TYR A 104 2.75 -1.74 -7.02
C TYR A 104 1.78 -1.77 -8.19
N VAL A 105 0.70 -1.01 -8.03
CA VAL A 105 -0.30 -0.71 -9.06
C VAL A 105 -0.53 0.79 -9.09
N THR A 106 -1.04 1.29 -10.21
CA THR A 106 -1.30 2.71 -10.43
C THR A 106 -2.72 3.00 -10.90
N ALA A 107 -3.21 4.20 -10.61
CA ALA A 107 -4.48 4.71 -11.13
C ALA A 107 -4.43 6.25 -11.24
N GLU A 108 -5.17 6.83 -12.17
CA GLU A 108 -5.37 8.29 -12.26
C GLU A 108 -6.50 8.74 -11.31
N ASP A 109 -7.48 7.87 -11.06
CA ASP A 109 -8.56 8.05 -10.09
C ASP A 109 -8.48 6.98 -9.01
N ALA A 110 -8.39 7.39 -7.74
CA ALA A 110 -8.35 6.49 -6.60
C ALA A 110 -9.57 5.55 -6.50
N GLY A 111 -10.74 5.99 -6.97
CA GLY A 111 -11.97 5.18 -7.03
C GLY A 111 -12.19 4.48 -8.38
N GLY A 112 -11.25 4.62 -9.32
CA GLY A 112 -11.32 4.05 -10.66
C GLY A 112 -10.55 2.75 -10.83
N ASP A 113 -10.27 2.42 -12.09
CA ASP A 113 -9.56 1.20 -12.45
C ASP A 113 -8.07 1.32 -12.13
N TRP A 114 -7.59 0.41 -11.29
CA TRP A 114 -6.16 0.26 -11.00
C TRP A 114 -5.50 -0.66 -12.03
N SER A 115 -4.22 -0.40 -12.34
CA SER A 115 -3.42 -1.23 -13.26
C SER A 115 -3.28 -2.68 -12.80
N ASP A 116 -2.76 -3.54 -13.68
CA ASP A 116 -2.22 -4.83 -13.23
C ASP A 116 -0.90 -4.63 -12.44
N PRO A 117 -0.51 -5.59 -11.57
CA PRO A 117 0.68 -5.50 -10.72
C PRO A 117 2.00 -5.36 -11.48
N ILE A 118 2.82 -4.41 -11.04
CA ILE A 118 4.21 -4.26 -11.46
C ILE A 118 5.11 -4.77 -10.33
N TRP A 119 5.73 -5.94 -10.53
CA TRP A 119 6.55 -6.61 -9.53
C TRP A 119 7.94 -5.99 -9.39
N LEU A 120 8.36 -5.78 -8.14
CA LEU A 120 9.70 -5.26 -7.82
C LEU A 120 10.68 -6.43 -7.63
N GLU A 121 11.25 -6.88 -8.74
CA GLU A 121 12.20 -8.01 -8.75
C GLU A 121 13.40 -7.77 -7.83
N GLY A 122 13.62 -8.66 -6.86
CA GLY A 122 14.74 -8.52 -5.92
C GLY A 122 14.59 -7.38 -4.90
N ALA A 123 13.38 -6.85 -4.68
CA ALA A 123 13.08 -5.96 -3.55
C ALA A 123 12.67 -6.79 -2.31
N PRO A 124 13.59 -7.04 -1.36
CA PRO A 124 13.31 -7.90 -0.22
C PRO A 124 12.50 -7.16 0.84
N GLY A 125 11.91 -7.92 1.75
CA GLY A 125 11.25 -7.37 2.93
C GLY A 125 9.75 -7.23 2.79
N ILE A 126 9.14 -6.60 3.80
CA ILE A 126 7.71 -6.30 3.88
C ILE A 126 7.50 -4.81 4.14
N ASP A 127 6.24 -4.37 4.14
CA ASP A 127 5.83 -3.01 4.51
C ASP A 127 6.51 -1.97 3.61
N SER A 128 6.42 -2.22 2.31
CA SER A 128 7.07 -1.37 1.31
C SER A 128 6.38 -0.02 1.15
N SER A 129 7.16 1.04 0.91
CA SER A 129 6.66 2.40 0.67
C SER A 129 7.50 3.10 -0.38
N PHE A 130 6.83 3.86 -1.25
CA PHE A 130 7.52 4.84 -2.10
C PHE A 130 7.69 6.18 -1.40
N PHE A 131 8.81 6.83 -1.71
CA PHE A 131 9.12 8.22 -1.39
C PHE A 131 9.59 8.90 -2.67
N PHE A 132 8.78 9.84 -3.15
CA PHE A 132 9.11 10.70 -4.28
C PHE A 132 9.78 11.95 -3.71
N ASP A 133 11.04 12.15 -4.08
CA ASP A 133 11.89 13.22 -3.54
C ASP A 133 11.94 14.41 -4.50
N ASP A 134 12.31 15.58 -3.97
CA ASP A 134 12.38 16.84 -4.73
C ASP A 134 13.53 16.84 -5.75
N ASP A 135 14.46 15.87 -5.67
CA ASP A 135 15.52 15.64 -6.68
C ASP A 135 15.02 14.89 -7.93
N GLY A 136 13.71 14.63 -8.02
CA GLY A 136 13.07 13.92 -9.12
C GLY A 136 13.31 12.41 -9.11
N ARG A 137 13.83 11.84 -8.01
CA ARG A 137 13.97 10.40 -7.83
C ARG A 137 12.87 9.83 -6.96
N CYS A 138 12.47 8.61 -7.28
CA CYS A 138 11.66 7.78 -6.40
C CYS A 138 12.56 6.77 -5.67
N TYR A 139 12.29 6.60 -4.38
CA TYR A 139 12.94 5.65 -3.50
C TYR A 139 11.90 4.66 -2.98
N CYS A 140 12.21 3.36 -3.01
CA CYS A 140 11.41 2.34 -2.34
C CYS A 140 12.09 1.93 -1.04
N THR A 141 11.38 2.02 0.07
CA THR A 141 11.78 1.51 1.39
C THR A 141 10.99 0.25 1.72
N ALA A 142 11.56 -0.62 2.55
CA ALA A 142 10.89 -1.83 3.07
C ALA A 142 11.60 -2.30 4.35
N ASN A 143 10.89 -2.98 5.24
CA ASN A 143 11.49 -3.66 6.38
C ASN A 143 12.15 -4.96 5.94
N ARG A 144 13.47 -5.10 6.17
CA ARG A 144 14.17 -6.36 5.99
C ARG A 144 15.06 -6.69 7.19
N LYS A 145 15.26 -7.99 7.43
CA LYS A 145 16.27 -8.45 8.38
C LYS A 145 17.65 -7.98 7.90
N PRO A 146 18.43 -7.26 8.73
CA PRO A 146 19.79 -6.89 8.37
C PRO A 146 20.64 -8.14 8.12
N LEU A 147 21.59 -8.05 7.18
CA LEU A 147 22.55 -9.13 6.91
C LEU A 147 23.56 -9.32 8.07
N LEU A 148 23.66 -8.36 8.99
CA LEU A 148 24.55 -8.38 10.15
C LEU A 148 23.73 -8.08 11.42
N VAL A 149 23.79 -8.99 12.40
CA VAL A 149 23.13 -8.85 13.69
C VAL A 149 23.91 -7.81 14.51
N ASN A 150 23.28 -6.67 14.86
CA ASN A 150 23.64 -5.66 15.88
C ASN A 150 23.71 -4.18 15.47
N THR A 151 23.03 -3.71 14.42
CA THR A 151 22.84 -2.26 14.25
C THR A 151 21.53 -1.88 13.56
N ILE A 152 21.10 -0.66 13.85
CA ILE A 152 19.79 -0.03 13.67
C ILE A 152 19.15 -0.24 12.28
N ARG A 153 17.81 -0.29 12.29
CA ARG A 153 16.90 -0.45 11.14
C ARG A 153 17.34 0.39 9.95
N SER A 154 17.66 -0.29 8.87
CA SER A 154 18.23 0.25 7.64
C SER A 154 17.15 0.74 6.67
N ILE A 155 17.23 2.00 6.26
CA ILE A 155 16.56 2.53 5.05
C ILE A 155 17.43 2.14 3.86
N TRP A 156 16.89 1.39 2.90
CA TRP A 156 17.61 1.03 1.67
C TRP A 156 17.04 1.79 0.50
N LYS A 157 17.94 2.23 -0.39
CA LYS A 157 17.61 2.70 -1.73
C LYS A 157 17.51 1.47 -2.63
N TYR A 158 16.31 0.97 -2.90
CA TYR A 158 16.12 0.22 -4.14
C TYR A 158 16.29 1.23 -5.29
N GLY A 159 17.04 0.85 -6.32
CA GLY A 159 17.67 1.74 -7.30
C GLY A 159 16.79 2.91 -7.77
N SER A 160 17.43 4.06 -8.05
CA SER A 160 16.78 5.18 -8.72
C SER A 160 16.41 4.78 -10.15
N LYS A 161 15.29 4.09 -10.32
CA LYS A 161 14.63 4.05 -11.61
C LYS A 161 13.75 5.30 -11.65
N ARG A 162 13.95 6.10 -12.69
CA ARG A 162 12.95 7.09 -13.08
C ARG A 162 11.70 6.29 -13.37
N LEU A 163 10.67 6.46 -12.54
CA LEU A 163 9.33 5.99 -12.88
C LEU A 163 8.89 6.98 -13.95
N THR A 164 9.07 6.59 -15.21
CA THR A 164 8.61 7.30 -16.41
C THR A 164 7.68 6.39 -17.16
#